data_AF-S7VMW3-F1
#
_entry.id   AF-S7VMW3-F1
#
_cell.length_a   1.000
_cell.length_b   1.000
_cell.length_c   1.000
_cell.angle_alpha   90.00
_cell.angle_beta   90.00
_cell.angle_gamma   90.00
#
_symmetry.space_group_name_H-M   'P 1'
#
loop_
_entity.id
_entity.type
_entity.pdbx_description
1 polymer ?
#
loop_
_entity_poly.entity_id
_entity_poly.type
_entity_poly.pdbx_seq_one_letter_code
_entity_poly.pdbx_strand_id
1 'polypeptide(L)'
;MENSIKINEFNQAYKPVLFSLGNKKDKKDLKQLKETGKVMFFDSFDLQLSELIKTQNPKRKLSQEELVEKKIEYYSNSGMSESENGIWVYYPWRNTVVRILEERDFVKLRTIRNRYKITDEEQELLQNKIIGIIGLSVGQSVAISLAMERCFGELRIADFDTLDLSNMNRIRTGVYNIGLKKSWIVAREIAEIDPYLKVTLYNEGIIEDNINDFLT
;
A
#
# COMPACT_ATOMS: atom_id res chain seq x y z
N MET A 1 2.19 32.67 -18.84
CA MET A 1 1.10 31.68 -19.02
C MET A 1 1.72 30.32 -19.25
N GLU A 2 2.41 29.80 -18.25
CA GLU A 2 3.05 28.48 -18.24
C GLU A 2 2.83 27.93 -16.83
N ASN A 3 2.29 26.71 -16.72
CA ASN A 3 2.11 25.86 -15.51
C ASN A 3 0.69 25.37 -15.16
N SER A 4 -0.30 25.45 -16.05
CA SER A 4 -1.60 24.78 -15.81
C SER A 4 -1.68 23.34 -16.36
N ILE A 5 -0.71 22.88 -17.16
CA ILE A 5 -0.87 21.63 -17.94
C ILE A 5 -0.18 20.39 -17.30
N LYS A 6 0.69 20.53 -16.29
CA LYS A 6 1.34 19.37 -15.62
C LYS A 6 0.72 18.93 -14.27
N ILE A 7 -0.33 19.59 -13.80
CA ILE A 7 -1.02 19.21 -12.55
C ILE A 7 -2.00 18.04 -12.78
N ASN A 8 -2.39 17.77 -14.03
CA ASN A 8 -3.49 16.85 -14.33
C ASN A 8 -3.11 15.36 -14.40
N GLU A 9 -1.85 15.01 -14.73
CA GLU A 9 -1.46 13.61 -14.91
C GLU A 9 -1.35 12.83 -13.58
N PHE A 10 -1.00 13.51 -12.47
CA PHE A 10 -0.92 12.88 -11.15
C PHE A 10 -2.21 12.98 -10.33
N ASN A 11 -3.11 13.91 -10.65
CA ASN A 11 -4.41 14.02 -9.98
C ASN A 11 -5.31 12.78 -10.18
N GLN A 12 -5.01 11.97 -11.20
CA GLN A 12 -5.75 10.75 -11.53
C GLN A 12 -5.01 9.46 -11.16
N ALA A 13 -3.82 9.54 -10.56
CA ALA A 13 -3.11 8.37 -10.09
C ALA A 13 -3.77 7.82 -8.82
N TYR A 14 -4.14 6.54 -8.84
CA TYR A 14 -4.67 5.82 -7.66
C TYR A 14 -3.79 4.62 -7.25
N LYS A 15 -2.68 4.39 -7.97
CA LYS A 15 -1.71 3.33 -7.68
C LYS A 15 -0.38 3.92 -7.21
N PRO A 16 0.24 3.36 -6.15
CA PRO A 16 1.58 3.74 -5.76
C PRO A 16 2.58 3.23 -6.81
N VAL A 17 3.79 3.80 -6.81
CA VAL A 17 4.93 3.30 -7.59
C VAL A 17 5.96 2.73 -6.63
N LEU A 18 6.35 1.48 -6.84
CA LEU A 18 7.30 0.77 -6.00
C LEU A 18 8.66 0.79 -6.69
N PHE A 19 9.70 1.23 -5.99
CA PHE A 19 11.07 1.28 -6.48
C PHE A 19 11.96 0.36 -5.64
N SER A 20 12.65 -0.58 -6.30
CA SER A 20 13.69 -1.40 -5.67
C SER A 20 15.08 -0.91 -6.09
N LEU A 21 15.95 -0.62 -5.13
CA LEU A 21 17.29 -0.11 -5.44
C LEU A 21 18.24 -1.15 -6.06
N GLY A 22 17.85 -2.43 -6.04
CA GLY A 22 18.50 -3.47 -6.85
C GLY A 22 18.32 -3.27 -8.36
N ASN A 23 17.28 -2.51 -8.77
CA ASN A 23 17.03 -2.16 -10.17
C ASN A 23 17.65 -0.80 -10.52
N LYS A 24 18.50 -0.77 -11.55
CA LYS A 24 19.18 0.46 -12.02
C LYS A 24 18.21 1.54 -12.50
N LYS A 25 17.10 1.16 -13.11
CA LYS A 25 16.06 2.10 -13.58
C LYS A 25 15.38 2.75 -12.37
N ASP A 26 14.90 1.95 -11.44
CA ASP A 26 14.22 2.44 -10.23
C ASP A 26 15.13 3.37 -9.41
N LYS A 27 16.41 3.02 -9.28
CA LYS A 27 17.41 3.87 -8.62
C LYS A 27 17.56 5.24 -9.31
N LYS A 28 17.53 5.27 -10.65
CA LYS A 28 17.58 6.52 -11.43
C LYS A 28 16.29 7.33 -11.27
N ASP A 29 15.14 6.69 -11.38
CA ASP A 29 13.83 7.34 -11.31
C ASP A 29 13.59 7.93 -9.91
N LEU A 30 13.95 7.20 -8.85
CA LEU A 30 13.89 7.69 -7.47
C LEU A 30 14.84 8.88 -7.24
N LYS A 31 16.05 8.84 -7.80
CA LYS A 31 17.00 9.96 -7.72
C LYS A 31 16.43 11.20 -8.41
N GLN A 32 15.86 11.05 -9.60
CA GLN A 32 15.22 12.16 -10.32
C GLN A 32 14.05 12.73 -9.51
N LEU A 33 13.23 11.87 -8.90
CA LEU A 33 12.12 12.29 -8.05
C LEU A 33 12.61 13.13 -6.86
N LYS A 34 13.71 12.72 -6.22
CA LYS A 34 14.35 13.46 -5.12
C LYS A 34 14.89 14.82 -5.56
N GLU A 35 15.50 14.89 -6.75
CA GLU A 35 16.04 16.13 -7.31
C GLU A 35 14.97 17.18 -7.64
N THR A 36 13.69 16.78 -7.78
CA THR A 36 12.60 17.75 -8.00
C THR A 36 12.39 18.70 -6.83
N GLY A 37 12.76 18.32 -5.60
CA GLY A 37 12.49 19.07 -4.37
C GLY A 37 11.01 19.23 -4.01
N LYS A 38 10.09 18.57 -4.73
CA LYS A 38 8.63 18.69 -4.56
C LYS A 38 8.00 17.52 -3.79
N VAL A 39 8.80 16.50 -3.49
CA VAL A 39 8.35 15.23 -2.92
C VAL A 39 8.99 15.05 -1.54
N MET A 40 8.16 14.70 -0.55
CA MET A 40 8.61 14.40 0.80
C MET A 40 9.15 12.97 0.86
N PHE A 41 10.28 12.77 1.55
CA PHE A 41 10.89 11.46 1.73
C PHE A 41 10.90 11.07 3.20
N PHE A 42 10.40 9.87 3.50
CA PHE A 42 10.41 9.29 4.84
C PHE A 42 11.12 7.94 4.79
N ASP A 43 12.28 7.85 5.45
CA ASP A 43 12.96 6.58 5.66
C ASP A 43 12.68 6.10 7.09
N SER A 44 11.72 5.17 7.22
CA SER A 44 11.40 4.51 8.50
C SER A 44 11.80 3.03 8.48
N PHE A 45 12.62 2.62 7.52
CA PHE A 45 12.98 1.22 7.31
C PHE A 45 13.66 0.61 8.54
N ASP A 46 14.60 1.33 9.16
CA ASP A 46 15.32 0.85 10.34
C ASP A 46 14.39 0.53 11.53
N LEU A 47 13.34 1.36 11.72
CA LEU A 47 12.34 1.15 12.76
C LEU A 47 11.52 -0.12 12.48
N GLN A 48 11.12 -0.34 11.23
CA GLN A 48 10.36 -1.52 10.81
C GLN A 48 11.21 -2.80 10.95
N LEU A 49 12.45 -2.78 10.47
CA LEU A 49 13.37 -3.92 10.59
C LEU A 49 13.66 -4.25 12.06
N SER A 50 13.81 -3.23 12.90
CA SER A 50 13.97 -3.42 14.34
C SER A 50 12.77 -4.11 14.98
N GLU A 51 11.54 -3.75 14.58
CA GLU A 51 10.32 -4.41 15.06
C GLU A 51 10.25 -5.86 14.57
N LEU A 52 10.52 -6.10 13.28
CA LEU A 52 10.58 -7.44 12.69
C LEU A 52 11.53 -8.35 13.47
N ILE A 53 12.78 -7.92 13.69
CA ILE A 53 13.77 -8.71 14.42
C ILE A 53 13.30 -9.03 15.85
N LYS A 54 12.69 -8.06 16.55
CA LYS A 54 12.15 -8.28 17.90
C LYS A 54 11.02 -9.32 17.90
N THR A 55 10.12 -9.27 16.91
CA THR A 55 9.03 -10.25 16.81
C THR A 55 9.50 -11.68 16.55
N GLN A 56 10.67 -11.85 15.95
CA GLN A 56 11.31 -13.17 15.75
C GLN A 56 11.98 -13.70 17.03
N ASN A 57 12.13 -12.88 18.08
CA ASN A 57 12.75 -13.23 19.35
C ASN A 57 11.78 -13.01 20.54
N PRO A 58 10.54 -13.56 20.52
CA PRO A 58 9.47 -13.15 21.43
C PRO A 58 9.71 -13.48 22.91
N LYS A 59 10.63 -14.42 23.21
CA LYS A 59 10.90 -14.89 24.57
C LYS A 59 11.87 -14.00 25.35
N ARG A 60 12.54 -13.04 24.71
CA ARG A 60 13.53 -12.17 25.38
C ARG A 60 13.63 -10.81 24.72
N LYS A 61 14.00 -9.81 25.51
CA LYS A 61 14.36 -8.48 24.99
C LYS A 61 15.82 -8.53 24.53
N LEU A 62 16.07 -8.14 23.29
CA LEU A 62 17.42 -8.04 22.74
C LEU A 62 18.14 -6.80 23.30
N SER A 63 19.44 -6.91 23.55
CA SER A 63 20.30 -5.75 23.78
C SER A 63 20.43 -4.90 22.50
N GLN A 64 21.02 -3.71 22.61
CA GLN A 64 21.29 -2.90 21.43
C GLN A 64 22.39 -3.53 20.56
N GLU A 65 23.43 -4.13 21.14
CA GLU A 65 24.47 -4.82 20.34
C GLU A 65 23.87 -6.00 19.57
N GLU A 66 23.04 -6.83 20.22
CA GLU A 66 22.40 -7.98 19.57
C GLU A 66 21.45 -7.55 18.44
N LEU A 67 20.77 -6.41 18.59
CA LEU A 67 19.89 -5.88 17.54
C LEU A 67 20.71 -5.42 16.33
N VAL A 68 21.87 -4.78 16.54
CA VAL A 68 22.79 -4.37 15.48
C VAL A 68 23.34 -5.60 14.74
N GLU A 69 23.79 -6.62 15.47
CA GLU A 69 24.28 -7.88 14.88
C GLU A 69 23.21 -8.53 13.99
N LYS A 70 21.96 -8.60 14.46
CA LYS A 70 20.85 -9.16 13.67
C LYS A 70 20.48 -8.33 12.44
N LYS A 71 20.65 -7.01 12.47
CA LYS A 71 20.48 -6.16 11.28
C LYS A 71 21.56 -6.44 10.24
N ILE A 72 22.82 -6.57 10.68
CA ILE A 72 23.94 -6.93 9.79
C ILE A 72 23.71 -8.31 9.16
N GLU A 73 23.24 -9.27 9.95
CA GLU A 73 22.84 -10.61 9.47
C GLU A 73 21.73 -10.50 8.41
N TYR A 74 20.68 -9.73 8.68
CA TYR A 74 19.58 -9.49 7.74
C TYR A 74 20.09 -8.92 6.40
N TYR A 75 20.92 -7.88 6.42
CA TYR A 75 21.47 -7.30 5.20
C TYR A 75 22.34 -8.30 4.43
N SER A 76 23.21 -9.03 5.14
CA SER A 76 24.07 -10.06 4.54
C SER A 76 23.26 -11.15 3.84
N ASN A 77 22.18 -11.61 4.47
CA ASN A 77 21.29 -12.64 3.91
C ASN A 77 20.47 -12.13 2.73
N SER A 78 20.16 -10.85 2.68
CA SER A 78 19.43 -10.23 1.56
C SER A 78 20.29 -10.05 0.30
N GLY A 79 21.62 -10.09 0.43
CA GLY A 79 22.54 -9.75 -0.66
C GLY A 79 22.55 -8.27 -1.06
N MET A 80 21.84 -7.42 -0.32
CA MET A 80 21.76 -5.97 -0.55
C MET A 80 22.41 -5.20 0.61
N SER A 81 23.00 -4.05 0.29
CA SER A 81 23.53 -3.14 1.30
C SER A 81 22.40 -2.53 2.15
N GLU A 82 22.76 -2.00 3.33
CA GLU A 82 21.82 -1.25 4.19
C GLU A 82 21.13 -0.12 3.43
N SER A 83 21.81 0.54 2.49
CA SER A 83 21.23 1.64 1.72
C SER A 83 20.32 1.20 0.56
N GLU A 84 20.40 -0.07 0.18
CA GLU A 84 19.71 -0.61 -1.01
C GLU A 84 18.56 -1.57 -0.66
N ASN A 85 18.48 -2.02 0.60
CA ASN A 85 17.46 -2.95 1.05
C ASN A 85 16.05 -2.30 1.17
N GLY A 86 14.99 -3.05 0.94
CA GLY A 86 13.63 -2.56 1.09
C GLY A 86 13.13 -1.76 -0.11
N ILE A 87 11.85 -1.43 -0.05
CA ILE A 87 11.13 -0.82 -1.17
C ILE A 87 10.82 0.64 -0.86
N TRP A 88 11.11 1.51 -1.82
CA TRP A 88 10.69 2.90 -1.78
C TRP A 88 9.34 3.03 -2.48
N VAL A 89 8.30 3.36 -1.73
CA VAL A 89 6.93 3.50 -2.24
C VAL A 89 6.62 4.96 -2.43
N TYR A 90 6.38 5.37 -3.67
CA TYR A 90 5.91 6.71 -4.01
C TYR A 90 4.39 6.74 -4.14
N TYR A 91 3.76 7.67 -3.41
CA TYR A 91 2.35 8.00 -3.45
C TYR A 91 2.16 9.33 -4.19
N PRO A 92 1.88 9.33 -5.51
CA PRO A 92 1.88 10.56 -6.29
C PRO A 92 0.84 11.57 -5.83
N TRP A 93 -0.33 11.10 -5.38
CA TRP A 93 -1.40 11.97 -4.85
C TRP A 93 -1.05 12.63 -3.52
N ARG A 94 -0.01 12.18 -2.81
CA ARG A 94 0.49 12.83 -1.59
C ARG A 94 1.81 13.59 -1.80
N ASN A 95 2.44 13.43 -2.96
CA ASN A 95 3.83 13.84 -3.17
C ASN A 95 4.75 13.30 -2.06
N THR A 96 4.61 12.02 -1.73
CA THR A 96 5.31 11.39 -0.61
C THR A 96 5.94 10.07 -1.03
N VAL A 97 7.19 9.86 -0.64
CA VAL A 97 7.92 8.60 -0.76
C VAL A 97 8.20 8.06 0.64
N VAL A 98 7.94 6.77 0.86
CA VAL A 98 8.25 6.07 2.11
C VAL A 98 9.08 4.82 1.83
N ARG A 99 10.17 4.61 2.56
CA ARG A 99 10.92 3.35 2.53
C ARG A 99 10.32 2.35 3.51
N ILE A 100 9.99 1.16 3.04
CA ILE A 100 9.38 0.09 3.83
C ILE A 100 10.08 -1.26 3.61
N LEU A 101 9.77 -2.23 4.48
CA LEU A 101 10.20 -3.62 4.31
C LEU A 101 9.74 -4.19 2.95
N GLU A 102 10.52 -5.14 2.43
CA GLU A 102 10.12 -6.00 1.31
C GLU A 102 8.81 -6.73 1.62
N GLU A 103 8.05 -7.08 0.58
CA GLU A 103 6.66 -7.57 0.72
C GLU A 103 6.54 -8.69 1.76
N ARG A 104 7.36 -9.74 1.66
CA ARG A 104 7.29 -10.90 2.58
C ARG A 104 7.39 -10.49 4.05
N ASP A 105 8.36 -9.66 4.38
CA ASP A 105 8.62 -9.23 5.75
C ASP A 105 7.61 -8.18 6.22
N PHE A 106 7.17 -7.31 5.31
CA PHE A 106 6.08 -6.37 5.55
C PHE A 106 4.79 -7.10 5.93
N VAL A 107 4.38 -8.11 5.13
CA VAL A 107 3.18 -8.93 5.39
C VAL A 107 3.29 -9.57 6.76
N LYS A 108 4.40 -10.29 7.00
CA LYS A 108 4.62 -11.04 8.23
C LYS A 108 4.53 -10.15 9.47
N LEU A 109 5.14 -8.96 9.42
CA LEU A 109 5.09 -8.02 10.53
C LEU A 109 3.68 -7.44 10.72
N ARG A 110 2.97 -7.11 9.64
CA ARG A 110 1.60 -6.55 9.68
C ARG A 110 0.57 -7.52 10.22
N THR A 111 0.68 -8.81 9.90
CA THR A 111 -0.32 -9.84 10.26
C THR A 111 -0.01 -10.56 11.57
N ILE A 112 1.16 -10.37 12.18
CA ILE A 112 1.58 -11.15 13.35
C ILE A 112 0.60 -11.10 14.53
N ARG A 113 -0.08 -9.97 14.73
CA ARG A 113 -1.07 -9.81 15.82
C ARG A 113 -2.45 -10.39 15.45
N ASN A 114 -2.70 -10.64 14.17
CA ASN A 114 -3.95 -11.21 13.66
C ASN A 114 -3.94 -12.74 13.64
N ARG A 115 -2.77 -13.40 13.78
CA ARG A 115 -2.61 -14.86 13.71
C ARG A 115 -3.52 -15.69 14.63
N TYR A 116 -4.06 -15.06 15.67
CA TYR A 116 -4.98 -15.70 16.62
C TYR A 116 -6.46 -15.56 16.23
N LYS A 117 -6.76 -14.72 15.23
CA LYS A 117 -8.08 -14.53 14.62
C LYS A 117 -8.17 -15.21 13.26
N ILE A 118 -7.09 -15.12 12.48
CA ILE A 118 -6.93 -15.69 11.14
C ILE A 118 -5.62 -16.46 11.20
N THR A 119 -5.68 -17.78 11.11
CA THR A 119 -4.49 -18.64 11.12
C THR A 119 -3.61 -18.39 9.89
N ASP A 120 -2.34 -18.83 9.94
CA ASP A 120 -1.44 -18.68 8.80
C ASP A 120 -1.98 -19.44 7.57
N GLU A 121 -2.60 -20.61 7.77
CA GLU A 121 -3.24 -21.40 6.72
C GLU A 121 -4.48 -20.71 6.12
N GLU A 122 -5.33 -20.10 6.96
CA GLU A 122 -6.47 -19.30 6.48
C GLU A 122 -6.00 -18.05 5.73
N GLN A 123 -4.95 -17.41 6.22
CA GLN A 123 -4.34 -16.25 5.58
C GLN A 123 -3.87 -16.62 4.17
N GLU A 124 -3.14 -17.72 4.00
CA GLU A 124 -2.70 -18.24 2.69
C GLU A 124 -3.89 -18.56 1.77
N LEU A 125 -4.94 -19.18 2.30
CA LEU A 125 -6.16 -19.47 1.52
C LEU A 125 -6.83 -18.19 1.02
N LEU A 126 -6.98 -17.19 1.90
CA LEU A 126 -7.63 -15.90 1.58
C LEU A 126 -6.81 -15.08 0.58
N GLN A 127 -5.47 -15.16 0.60
CA GLN A 127 -4.60 -14.53 -0.39
C GLN A 127 -4.80 -15.06 -1.82
N ASN A 128 -5.55 -16.15 -2.01
CA ASN A 128 -5.93 -16.66 -3.33
C ASN A 128 -7.35 -16.29 -3.74
N LYS A 129 -8.07 -15.49 -2.93
CA LYS A 129 -9.46 -15.10 -3.21
C LYS A 129 -9.53 -13.74 -3.88
N ILE A 130 -10.49 -13.63 -4.80
CA ILE A 130 -10.91 -12.38 -5.41
C ILE A 130 -12.20 -11.97 -4.73
N ILE A 131 -12.27 -10.75 -4.23
CA ILE A 131 -13.47 -10.18 -3.61
C ILE A 131 -13.94 -9.00 -4.45
N GLY A 132 -15.22 -9.02 -4.83
CA GLY A 132 -15.88 -7.91 -5.51
C GLY A 132 -16.67 -7.04 -4.54
N ILE A 133 -16.51 -5.72 -4.62
CA ILE A 133 -17.34 -4.73 -3.93
C ILE A 133 -18.01 -3.84 -4.96
N ILE A 134 -19.34 -3.81 -4.96
CA ILE A 134 -20.15 -2.95 -5.82
C ILE A 134 -20.79 -1.87 -4.94
N GLY A 135 -20.39 -0.62 -5.15
CA GLY A 135 -20.82 0.54 -4.38
C GLY A 135 -19.99 0.81 -3.13
N LEU A 136 -19.51 2.04 -2.98
CA LEU A 136 -18.50 2.43 -1.99
C LEU A 136 -18.99 3.33 -0.87
N SER A 137 -20.29 3.67 -0.82
CA SER A 137 -20.82 4.41 0.35
C SER A 137 -20.61 3.61 1.64
N VAL A 138 -21.34 2.51 1.82
CA VAL A 138 -21.10 1.60 2.96
C VAL A 138 -19.90 0.69 2.67
N GLY A 139 -19.70 0.34 1.39
CA GLY A 139 -18.63 -0.57 0.95
C GLY A 139 -17.21 -0.09 1.25
N GLN A 140 -16.96 1.22 1.43
CA GLN A 140 -15.64 1.71 1.85
C GLN A 140 -15.19 1.08 3.16
N SER A 141 -16.08 0.98 4.15
CA SER A 141 -15.72 0.38 5.44
C SER A 141 -15.32 -1.09 5.32
N VAL A 142 -16.02 -1.84 4.47
CA VAL A 142 -15.72 -3.25 4.17
C VAL A 142 -14.37 -3.38 3.47
N ALA A 143 -14.12 -2.55 2.44
CA ALA A 143 -12.88 -2.55 1.69
C ALA A 143 -11.66 -2.29 2.59
N ILE A 144 -11.78 -1.30 3.49
CA ILE A 144 -10.71 -0.95 4.42
C ILE A 144 -10.50 -2.03 5.48
N SER A 145 -11.56 -2.62 6.04
CA SER A 145 -11.44 -3.76 6.96
C SER A 145 -10.72 -4.94 6.31
N LEU A 146 -11.13 -5.31 5.09
CA LEU A 146 -10.49 -6.38 4.32
C LEU A 146 -9.01 -6.11 4.08
N ALA A 147 -8.63 -4.86 3.77
CA ALA A 147 -7.24 -4.47 3.56
C ALA A 147 -6.42 -4.49 4.86
N MET A 148 -6.99 -3.99 5.97
CA MET A 148 -6.34 -4.00 7.28
C MET A 148 -6.05 -5.42 7.79
N GLU A 149 -6.97 -6.35 7.53
CA GLU A 149 -6.86 -7.76 7.90
C GLU A 149 -6.17 -8.59 6.81
N ARG A 150 -5.84 -7.98 5.66
CA ARG A 150 -5.20 -8.61 4.50
C ARG A 150 -5.94 -9.88 4.04
N CYS A 151 -7.27 -9.84 3.96
CA CYS A 151 -8.12 -11.03 3.73
C CYS A 151 -8.48 -11.33 2.27
N PHE A 152 -7.66 -10.91 1.30
CA PHE A 152 -7.87 -11.18 -0.13
C PHE A 152 -6.55 -11.18 -0.89
N GLY A 153 -6.55 -11.82 -2.07
CA GLY A 153 -5.49 -11.69 -3.07
C GLY A 153 -5.75 -10.53 -4.03
N GLU A 154 -7.00 -10.33 -4.41
CA GLU A 154 -7.44 -9.19 -5.22
C GLU A 154 -8.76 -8.61 -4.73
N LEU A 155 -8.84 -7.28 -4.66
CA LEU A 155 -10.08 -6.56 -4.42
C LEU A 155 -10.51 -5.83 -5.69
N ARG A 156 -11.67 -6.22 -6.22
CA ARG A 156 -12.32 -5.58 -7.37
C ARG A 156 -13.37 -4.61 -6.87
N ILE A 157 -13.26 -3.35 -7.27
CA ILE A 157 -14.12 -2.28 -6.77
C ILE A 157 -14.87 -1.65 -7.95
N ALA A 158 -16.19 -1.69 -7.90
CA ALA A 158 -17.06 -1.07 -8.89
C ALA A 158 -17.87 0.07 -8.27
N ASP A 159 -17.65 1.29 -8.73
CA ASP A 159 -18.42 2.47 -8.34
C ASP A 159 -18.23 3.56 -9.40
N PHE A 160 -19.33 4.12 -9.89
CA PHE A 160 -19.34 5.13 -10.94
C PHE A 160 -19.39 6.57 -10.40
N ASP A 161 -19.68 6.75 -9.11
CA ASP A 161 -19.89 8.05 -8.51
C ASP A 161 -18.59 8.75 -8.11
N THR A 162 -18.67 10.08 -8.04
CA THR A 162 -17.72 10.93 -7.32
C THR A 162 -18.17 11.17 -5.88
N LEU A 163 -17.23 11.58 -5.02
CA LEU A 163 -17.54 11.95 -3.64
C LEU A 163 -18.25 13.31 -3.59
N ASP A 164 -19.48 13.29 -3.08
CA ASP A 164 -20.19 14.50 -2.66
C ASP A 164 -20.05 14.74 -1.15
N LEU A 165 -20.18 16.01 -0.73
CA LEU A 165 -20.16 16.39 0.68
C LEU A 165 -21.19 15.60 1.52
N SER A 166 -22.38 15.34 0.97
CA SER A 166 -23.46 14.58 1.63
C SER A 166 -23.10 13.11 1.87
N ASN A 167 -22.06 12.58 1.21
CA ASN A 167 -21.61 11.21 1.37
C ASN A 167 -20.61 11.06 2.53
N MET A 168 -19.99 12.15 2.97
CA MET A 168 -18.94 12.12 4.00
C MET A 168 -19.45 11.79 5.41
N ASN A 169 -20.77 11.74 5.61
CA ASN A 169 -21.35 11.22 6.86
C ASN A 169 -21.21 9.69 7.02
N ARG A 170 -20.80 8.98 5.96
CA ARG A 170 -20.62 7.52 5.95
C ARG A 170 -19.37 7.04 5.23
N ILE A 171 -18.78 7.86 4.35
CA ILE A 171 -17.46 7.63 3.75
C ILE A 171 -16.41 8.40 4.54
N ARG A 172 -15.47 7.70 5.17
CA ARG A 172 -14.41 8.32 5.98
C ARG A 172 -13.27 8.78 5.09
N THR A 173 -13.24 10.08 4.78
CA THR A 173 -12.17 10.66 3.96
C THR A 173 -12.00 12.16 4.22
N GLY A 174 -10.91 12.76 3.73
CA GLY A 174 -10.66 14.19 3.89
C GLY A 174 -11.49 15.05 2.93
N VAL A 175 -11.86 16.28 3.35
CA VAL A 175 -12.67 17.21 2.55
C VAL A 175 -12.05 17.58 1.21
N TYR A 176 -10.72 17.48 1.09
CA TYR A 176 -9.98 17.73 -0.14
C TYR A 176 -10.22 16.67 -1.24
N ASN A 177 -10.92 15.57 -0.93
CA ASN A 177 -11.27 14.53 -1.91
C ASN A 177 -12.66 14.74 -2.56
N ILE A 178 -13.40 15.80 -2.21
CA ILE A 178 -14.70 16.09 -2.83
C ILE A 178 -14.51 16.27 -4.35
N GLY A 179 -15.40 15.65 -5.13
CA GLY A 179 -15.34 15.63 -6.59
C GLY A 179 -14.42 14.55 -7.20
N LEU A 180 -13.65 13.81 -6.39
CA LEU A 180 -12.89 12.66 -6.87
C LEU A 180 -13.76 11.41 -6.93
N LYS A 181 -13.41 10.47 -7.84
CA LYS A 181 -14.07 9.16 -7.91
C LYS A 181 -13.95 8.43 -6.56
N LYS A 182 -15.06 7.88 -6.07
CA LYS A 182 -15.06 7.10 -4.81
C LYS A 182 -14.08 5.93 -4.87
N SER A 183 -14.02 5.26 -6.02
CA SER A 183 -13.09 4.16 -6.32
C SER A 183 -11.62 4.55 -6.15
N TRP A 184 -11.22 5.74 -6.60
CA TRP A 184 -9.85 6.23 -6.45
C TRP A 184 -9.53 6.54 -5.00
N ILE A 185 -10.45 7.14 -4.25
CA ILE A 185 -10.26 7.45 -2.83
C ILE A 185 -9.97 6.15 -2.06
N VAL A 186 -10.80 5.12 -2.27
CA VAL A 186 -10.64 3.83 -1.58
C VAL A 186 -9.35 3.12 -2.01
N ALA A 187 -9.03 3.10 -3.30
CA ALA A 187 -7.78 2.49 -3.77
C ALA A 187 -6.53 3.16 -3.17
N ARG A 188 -6.53 4.50 -3.07
CA ARG A 188 -5.45 5.27 -2.44
C ARG A 188 -5.34 4.92 -0.96
N GLU A 189 -6.46 4.86 -0.25
CA GLU A 189 -6.49 4.50 1.18
C GLU A 189 -5.98 3.08 1.41
N ILE A 190 -6.37 2.11 0.58
CA ILE A 190 -5.84 0.73 0.63
C ILE A 190 -4.33 0.73 0.37
N ALA A 191 -3.85 1.43 -0.65
CA ALA A 191 -2.42 1.52 -0.96
C ALA A 191 -1.61 2.16 0.16
N GLU A 192 -2.19 3.11 0.89
CA GLU A 192 -1.55 3.74 2.06
C GLU A 192 -1.53 2.82 3.29
N ILE A 193 -2.46 1.86 3.40
CA ILE A 193 -2.46 0.82 4.44
C ILE A 193 -1.46 -0.29 4.08
N ASP A 194 -1.44 -0.70 2.82
CA ASP A 194 -0.68 -1.82 2.30
C ASP A 194 -0.44 -1.67 0.78
N PRO A 195 0.74 -1.19 0.36
CA PRO A 195 1.02 -0.90 -1.04
C PRO A 195 1.22 -2.16 -1.90
N TYR A 196 1.23 -3.34 -1.28
CA TYR A 196 1.37 -4.63 -1.97
C TYR A 196 0.02 -5.26 -2.34
N LEU A 197 -1.10 -4.76 -1.80
CA LEU A 197 -2.42 -5.30 -2.12
C LEU A 197 -2.84 -4.99 -3.56
N LYS A 198 -3.36 -6.01 -4.25
CA LYS A 198 -3.89 -5.85 -5.61
C LYS A 198 -5.32 -5.29 -5.56
N VAL A 199 -5.51 -4.13 -6.17
CA VAL A 199 -6.82 -3.48 -6.34
C VAL A 199 -7.08 -3.21 -7.82
N THR A 200 -8.24 -3.66 -8.29
CA THR A 200 -8.73 -3.46 -9.66
C THR A 200 -10.00 -2.62 -9.62
N LEU A 201 -10.07 -1.57 -10.45
CA LEU A 201 -11.17 -0.60 -10.42
C LEU A 201 -12.02 -0.68 -11.68
N TYR A 202 -13.33 -0.74 -11.48
CA TYR A 202 -14.39 -0.64 -12.49
C TYR A 202 -15.09 0.70 -12.27
N ASN A 203 -14.52 1.77 -12.82
CA ASN A 203 -14.88 3.16 -12.53
C ASN A 203 -16.18 3.62 -13.20
N GLU A 204 -16.73 2.78 -14.07
CA GLU A 204 -18.00 2.88 -14.77
C GLU A 204 -19.10 2.09 -14.06
N GLY A 205 -18.77 1.42 -12.93
CA GLY A 205 -19.65 0.46 -12.29
C GLY A 205 -19.63 -0.88 -13.01
N ILE A 206 -20.63 -1.72 -12.73
CA ILE A 206 -20.82 -3.00 -13.43
C ILE A 206 -21.79 -2.78 -14.59
N ILE A 207 -21.32 -3.15 -15.78
CA ILE A 207 -22.09 -3.13 -17.03
C ILE A 207 -22.01 -4.50 -17.71
N GLU A 208 -22.86 -4.73 -18.70
CA GLU A 208 -22.92 -6.00 -19.42
C GLU A 208 -21.57 -6.42 -20.01
N ASP A 209 -20.79 -5.44 -20.51
CA ASP A 209 -19.48 -5.69 -21.12
C ASP A 209 -18.39 -6.10 -20.13
N ASN A 210 -18.49 -5.70 -18.85
CA ASN A 210 -17.42 -5.91 -17.86
C ASN A 210 -17.78 -6.91 -16.74
N ILE A 211 -19.04 -7.35 -16.65
CA ILE A 211 -19.49 -8.25 -15.57
C ILE A 211 -18.76 -9.59 -15.55
N ASN A 212 -18.45 -10.14 -16.73
CA ASN A 212 -17.73 -11.41 -16.82
C ASN A 212 -16.32 -11.26 -16.25
N ASP A 213 -15.58 -10.24 -16.69
CA ASP A 213 -14.25 -9.91 -16.15
C ASP A 213 -14.29 -9.63 -14.65
N PHE A 214 -15.34 -8.97 -14.14
CA PHE A 214 -15.51 -8.72 -12.72
C PHE A 214 -15.69 -10.01 -11.89
N LEU A 215 -16.32 -11.04 -12.45
CA LEU A 215 -16.66 -12.30 -11.74
C LEU A 215 -15.63 -13.42 -11.91
N THR A 216 -14.74 -13.35 -12.91
CA THR A 216 -13.74 -14.40 -13.23
C THR A 216 -12.33 -13.99 -12.82
#